data_AF-A0A091AZX6-F1
#
_entry.id   AF-A0A091AZX6-F1
#
_cell.length_a   1.000
_cell.length_b   1.000
_cell.length_c   1.000
_cell.angle_alpha   90.00
_cell.angle_beta   90.00
_cell.angle_gamma   90.00
#
_symmetry.space_group_name_H-M   'P 1'
#
loop_
_entity.id
_entity.type
_entity.pdbx_description
1 polymer ?
#
loop_
_entity_poly.entity_id
_entity_poly.type
_entity_poly.pdbx_seq_one_letter_code
_entity_poly.pdbx_strand_id
1 'polypeptide(L)'
;MLELMIAIAVVTLLTLIALPSFTDLMNRNRLASGANSLMAGINLARMEAIKTNAGASICASTDGATCNNNPALWGDGWIIWADVDQSGTVNNAEVILRTQERLGNINITSPVSTISRLTFDGRGLPVGMPANATMLMQPATCKPGSNNLRNISIGVVGLVRVAEAPCP
;
A
#
# COMPACT_ATOMS: atom_id res chain seq x y z
N MET A 1 -40.25 -18.05 -28.21
CA MET A 1 -38.97 -17.60 -28.81
C MET A 1 -38.78 -16.09 -28.66
N LEU A 2 -39.74 -15.24 -29.03
CA LEU A 2 -39.66 -13.78 -28.83
C LEU A 2 -39.43 -13.36 -27.37
N GLU A 3 -40.12 -14.02 -26.43
CA GLU A 3 -40.02 -13.73 -24.99
C GLU A 3 -38.61 -13.99 -24.43
N LEU A 4 -37.95 -15.05 -24.89
CA LEU A 4 -36.56 -15.34 -24.52
C LEU A 4 -35.60 -14.27 -25.09
N MET A 5 -35.84 -13.79 -26.31
CA MET A 5 -35.03 -12.72 -26.92
C MET A 5 -35.16 -11.39 -26.18
N ILE A 6 -36.39 -11.03 -25.77
CA ILE A 6 -36.64 -9.82 -24.99
C ILE A 6 -36.00 -9.94 -23.60
N ALA A 7 -36.13 -11.10 -22.94
CA ALA A 7 -35.50 -11.34 -21.65
C ALA A 7 -33.96 -11.21 -21.73
N ILE A 8 -33.34 -11.79 -22.75
CA ILE A 8 -31.88 -11.69 -22.98
C ILE A 8 -31.48 -10.22 -23.26
N ALA A 9 -32.28 -9.48 -24.04
CA ALA A 9 -32.02 -8.07 -24.34
C ALA A 9 -32.08 -7.18 -23.08
N VAL A 10 -33.04 -7.42 -22.20
CA VAL A 10 -33.17 -6.70 -20.93
C VAL A 10 -32.00 -7.04 -19.99
N VAL A 11 -31.66 -8.33 -19.86
CA VAL A 11 -30.53 -8.77 -19.03
C VAL A 11 -29.22 -8.16 -19.51
N THR A 12 -28.97 -8.11 -20.82
CA THR A 12 -27.75 -7.48 -21.37
C THR A 12 -27.69 -5.97 -21.12
N LEU A 13 -28.82 -5.26 -21.24
CA LEU A 13 -28.87 -3.84 -20.92
C LEU A 13 -28.55 -3.59 -19.43
N LEU A 14 -29.09 -4.42 -18.54
CA LEU A 14 -28.85 -4.31 -17.10
C LEU A 14 -27.40 -4.63 -16.74
N THR A 15 -26.79 -5.66 -17.35
CA THR A 15 -25.38 -6.00 -17.06
C THR A 15 -24.41 -4.92 -17.54
N LEU A 16 -24.68 -4.26 -18.66
CA LEU A 16 -23.85 -3.14 -19.15
C LEU A 16 -23.78 -1.97 -18.16
N ILE A 17 -24.85 -1.73 -17.40
CA ILE A 17 -24.91 -0.66 -16.38
C ILE A 17 -24.30 -1.15 -15.06
N ALA A 18 -24.53 -2.40 -14.67
CA ALA A 18 -24.10 -2.95 -13.38
C ALA A 18 -22.58 -3.22 -13.29
N LEU A 19 -21.97 -3.74 -14.37
CA LEU A 19 -20.54 -4.10 -14.40
C LEU A 19 -19.58 -2.95 -14.04
N PRO A 20 -19.69 -1.73 -14.62
CA PRO A 20 -18.77 -0.64 -14.27
C PRO A 20 -18.94 -0.14 -12.83
N SER A 21 -20.13 -0.28 -12.23
CA SER A 21 -20.33 0.07 -10.81
C SER A 21 -19.68 -0.97 -9.88
N PHE A 22 -19.71 -2.25 -10.25
CA PHE A 22 -19.11 -3.31 -9.46
C PHE A 22 -17.58 -3.23 -9.42
N THR A 23 -16.94 -2.89 -10.54
CA THR A 23 -15.47 -2.71 -10.59
C THR A 23 -15.02 -1.54 -9.73
N ASP A 24 -15.77 -0.43 -9.71
CA ASP A 24 -15.48 0.72 -8.84
C ASP A 24 -15.57 0.35 -7.36
N LEU A 25 -16.63 -0.36 -6.95
CA LEU A 25 -16.78 -0.85 -5.58
C LEU A 25 -15.65 -1.80 -5.17
N MET A 26 -15.25 -2.71 -6.06
CA MET A 26 -14.14 -3.62 -5.79
C MET A 26 -12.81 -2.87 -5.64
N ASN A 27 -12.55 -1.88 -6.49
CA ASN A 27 -11.36 -1.04 -6.40
C ASN A 27 -11.33 -0.25 -5.08
N ARG A 28 -12.44 0.35 -4.66
CA ARG A 28 -12.53 1.07 -3.37
C ARG A 28 -12.23 0.15 -2.18
N ASN A 29 -12.77 -1.06 -2.18
CA ASN A 29 -12.50 -2.04 -1.13
C ASN A 29 -11.01 -2.44 -1.10
N ARG A 30 -10.40 -2.68 -2.27
CA ARG A 30 -8.96 -2.97 -2.39
C ARG A 30 -8.11 -1.81 -1.91
N LEU A 31 -8.45 -0.57 -2.26
CA LEU A 31 -7.76 0.63 -1.80
C LEU A 31 -7.84 0.80 -0.28
N ALA A 32 -9.03 0.64 0.29
CA ALA A 32 -9.22 0.75 1.74
C ALA A 32 -8.44 -0.35 2.48
N SER A 33 -8.56 -1.60 2.04
CA SER A 33 -7.82 -2.73 2.61
C SER A 33 -6.31 -2.54 2.47
N GLY A 34 -5.84 -2.15 1.29
CA GLY A 34 -4.42 -1.92 1.02
C GLY A 34 -3.83 -0.79 1.84
N ALA A 35 -4.51 0.35 1.92
CA ALA A 35 -4.06 1.49 2.71
C ALA A 35 -4.04 1.16 4.21
N ASN A 36 -5.05 0.42 4.71
CA ASN A 36 -5.09 -0.05 6.09
C ASN A 36 -3.96 -1.06 6.39
N SER A 37 -3.70 -2.01 5.49
CA SER A 37 -2.59 -2.95 5.62
C SER A 37 -1.24 -2.24 5.63
N LEU A 38 -1.06 -1.22 4.78
CA LEU A 38 0.16 -0.45 4.73
C LEU A 38 0.35 0.39 6.01
N MET A 39 -0.70 1.09 6.46
CA MET A 39 -0.68 1.82 7.73
C MET A 39 -0.35 0.87 8.91
N ALA A 40 -1.00 -0.30 8.97
CA ALA A 40 -0.75 -1.29 10.00
C ALA A 40 0.68 -1.83 9.94
N GLY A 41 1.23 -2.06 8.74
CA GLY A 41 2.62 -2.47 8.53
C GLY A 41 3.62 -1.41 9.00
N ILE A 42 3.39 -0.14 8.68
CA ILE A 42 4.24 0.96 9.13
C ILE A 42 4.20 1.08 10.67
N ASN A 43 3.02 0.98 11.26
CA ASN A 43 2.89 1.00 12.72
C ASN A 43 3.54 -0.23 13.38
N LEU A 44 3.45 -1.40 12.74
CA LEU A 44 4.13 -2.62 13.21
C LEU A 44 5.64 -2.43 13.23
N ALA A 45 6.23 -1.93 12.13
CA ALA A 45 7.66 -1.61 12.08
C ALA A 45 8.04 -0.65 13.20
N ARG A 46 7.30 0.45 13.35
CA ARG A 46 7.54 1.43 14.41
C ARG A 46 7.50 0.81 15.81
N MET A 47 6.47 0.01 16.10
CA MET A 47 6.32 -0.62 17.40
C MET A 47 7.41 -1.65 17.67
N GLU A 48 7.86 -2.40 16.67
CA GLU A 48 8.97 -3.35 16.84
C GLU A 48 10.28 -2.63 17.13
N ALA A 49 10.56 -1.50 16.46
CA ALA A 49 11.75 -0.69 16.74
C ALA A 49 11.75 -0.23 18.20
N ILE A 50 10.62 0.29 18.69
CA ILE A 50 10.46 0.72 20.09
C ILE A 50 10.62 -0.45 21.07
N LYS A 51 9.94 -1.57 20.79
CA LYS A 51 9.92 -2.75 21.65
C LYS A 51 11.32 -3.34 21.83
N THR A 52 12.12 -3.36 20.77
CA THR A 52 13.49 -3.90 20.79
C THR A 52 14.54 -2.85 21.16
N ASN A 53 14.15 -1.57 21.29
CA ASN A 53 15.05 -0.43 21.40
C ASN A 53 16.17 -0.45 20.32
N ALA A 54 15.82 -0.94 19.12
CA ALA A 54 16.70 -1.12 17.98
C ALA A 54 16.00 -0.58 16.71
N GLY A 55 16.39 -1.06 15.53
CA GLY A 55 15.77 -0.68 14.27
C GLY A 55 14.63 -1.61 13.87
N ALA A 56 13.71 -1.10 13.05
CA ALA A 56 12.82 -1.93 12.24
C ALA A 56 12.37 -1.18 11.00
N SER A 57 12.07 -1.93 9.95
CA SER A 57 11.83 -1.37 8.62
C SER A 57 10.65 -2.02 7.92
N ILE A 58 10.08 -1.26 7.01
CA ILE A 58 9.16 -1.73 5.98
C ILE A 58 9.72 -1.32 4.61
N CYS A 59 9.73 -2.23 3.66
CA CYS A 59 10.25 -1.99 2.31
C CYS A 59 9.44 -2.75 1.27
N ALA A 60 9.43 -2.23 0.04
CA ALA A 60 8.87 -2.94 -1.11
C ALA A 60 9.57 -4.29 -1.28
N SER A 61 8.83 -5.33 -1.65
CA SER A 61 9.38 -6.67 -1.85
C SER A 61 8.51 -7.45 -2.82
N THR A 62 9.15 -8.26 -3.67
CA THR A 62 8.48 -9.11 -4.67
C THR A 62 8.61 -10.60 -4.36
N ASP A 63 9.50 -10.98 -3.44
CA ASP A 63 9.79 -12.36 -3.06
C ASP A 63 9.35 -12.67 -1.61
N GLY A 64 8.95 -11.65 -0.84
CA GLY A 64 8.56 -11.78 0.55
C GLY A 64 9.74 -12.07 1.49
N ALA A 65 10.97 -11.92 1.02
CA ALA A 65 12.20 -12.25 1.75
C ALA A 65 13.21 -11.10 1.75
N THR A 66 13.30 -10.34 0.66
CA THR A 66 14.30 -9.28 0.49
C THR A 66 13.66 -7.93 0.22
N CYS A 67 14.33 -6.86 0.66
CA CYS A 67 13.94 -5.51 0.27
C CYS A 67 14.31 -5.24 -1.19
N ASN A 68 13.37 -4.71 -1.93
CA ASN A 68 13.60 -4.14 -3.24
C ASN A 68 13.83 -2.63 -3.13
N ASN A 69 14.96 -2.16 -3.66
CA ASN A 69 15.32 -0.74 -3.65
C ASN A 69 14.55 0.07 -4.71
N ASN A 70 13.71 -0.55 -5.53
CA ASN A 70 12.88 0.12 -6.52
C ASN A 70 11.53 0.59 -5.89
N PRO A 71 11.31 1.90 -5.73
CA PRO A 71 10.08 2.45 -5.15
C PRO A 71 8.82 2.20 -6.01
N ALA A 72 8.96 1.76 -7.26
CA ALA A 72 7.81 1.42 -8.10
C ALA A 72 7.13 0.08 -7.71
N LEU A 73 7.79 -0.74 -6.88
CA LEU A 73 7.36 -2.12 -6.60
C LEU A 73 6.54 -2.28 -5.31
N TRP A 74 6.19 -1.19 -4.62
CA TRP A 74 5.29 -1.27 -3.46
C TRP A 74 3.94 -1.92 -3.78
N GLY A 75 3.47 -1.79 -5.03
CA GLY A 75 2.23 -2.45 -5.49
C GLY A 75 2.35 -3.98 -5.59
N ASP A 76 3.56 -4.50 -5.77
CA ASP A 76 3.83 -5.95 -5.89
C ASP A 76 3.97 -6.65 -4.53
N GLY A 77 4.13 -5.88 -3.46
CA GLY A 77 4.21 -6.38 -2.10
C GLY A 77 5.19 -5.60 -1.25
N TRP A 78 5.21 -5.92 0.04
CA TRP A 78 6.16 -5.37 0.99
C TRP A 78 6.38 -6.33 2.15
N ILE A 79 7.51 -6.17 2.83
CA ILE A 79 7.84 -6.88 4.06
C ILE A 79 8.05 -5.90 5.20
N ILE A 80 7.73 -6.34 6.40
CA ILE A 80 8.08 -5.69 7.67
C ILE A 80 9.06 -6.59 8.39
N TRP A 81 10.18 -6.04 8.86
CA TRP A 81 11.25 -6.79 9.48
C TRP A 81 11.93 -5.99 10.60
N ALA A 82 12.54 -6.69 11.55
CA ALA A 82 13.32 -6.11 12.63
C ALA A 82 14.78 -5.93 12.20
N ASP A 83 15.32 -4.73 12.34
CA ASP A 83 16.69 -4.32 12.00
C ASP A 83 17.50 -4.20 13.30
N VAL A 84 17.70 -5.34 13.97
CA VAL A 84 18.26 -5.39 15.33
C VAL A 84 19.72 -4.95 15.34
N ASP A 85 20.47 -5.26 14.29
CA ASP A 85 21.88 -4.89 14.12
C ASP A 85 22.08 -3.50 13.47
N GLN A 86 20.99 -2.83 13.08
CA GLN A 86 20.97 -1.52 12.42
C GLN A 86 21.76 -1.49 11.11
N SER A 87 21.91 -2.64 10.43
CA SER A 87 22.59 -2.74 9.14
C SER A 87 21.78 -2.12 8.00
N GLY A 88 20.47 -1.96 8.17
CA GLY A 88 19.57 -1.47 7.12
C GLY A 88 19.38 -2.46 5.97
N THR A 89 19.81 -3.71 6.14
CA THR A 89 19.71 -4.80 5.16
C THR A 89 19.06 -6.03 5.77
N VAL A 90 18.18 -6.68 5.02
CA VAL A 90 17.66 -7.99 5.42
C VAL A 90 18.74 -9.03 5.13
N ASN A 91 19.30 -9.61 6.18
CA ASN A 91 20.24 -10.72 6.17
C ASN A 91 19.71 -11.85 7.08
N ASN A 92 20.57 -12.82 7.44
CA ASN A 92 20.15 -13.99 8.21
C ASN A 92 19.93 -13.70 9.70
N ALA A 93 20.35 -12.54 10.20
CA ALA A 93 20.17 -12.12 11.58
C ALA A 93 18.81 -11.45 11.83
N GLU A 94 18.15 -10.97 10.77
CA GLU A 94 16.88 -10.24 10.84
C GLU A 94 15.69 -11.17 10.74
N VAL A 95 14.62 -10.79 11.44
CA VAL A 95 13.36 -11.53 11.44
C VAL A 95 12.33 -10.76 10.62
N ILE A 96 11.77 -11.43 9.62
CA ILE A 96 10.59 -10.94 8.89
C ILE A 96 9.38 -11.12 9.79
N LEU A 97 8.80 -10.00 10.22
CA LEU A 97 7.64 -9.96 11.11
C LEU A 97 6.34 -10.21 10.34
N ARG A 98 6.26 -9.70 9.11
CA ARG A 98 5.08 -9.82 8.27
C ARG A 98 5.43 -9.58 6.80
N THR A 99 4.76 -10.34 5.94
CA THR A 99 4.79 -10.17 4.49
C THR A 99 3.41 -9.79 3.98
N GLN A 100 3.36 -8.86 3.05
CA GLN A 100 2.17 -8.51 2.29
C GLN A 100 2.41 -8.84 0.82
N GLU A 101 1.56 -9.69 0.28
CA GLU A 101 1.53 -10.01 -1.14
C GLU A 101 0.87 -8.89 -1.96
N ARG A 102 1.10 -8.92 -3.27
CA ARG A 102 0.50 -8.03 -4.25
C ARG A 102 -1.01 -7.81 -4.04
N LEU A 103 -1.43 -6.55 -3.99
CA LEU A 103 -2.83 -6.16 -3.80
C LEU A 103 -3.65 -6.13 -5.10
N GLY A 104 -3.38 -7.05 -6.03
CA GLY A 104 -4.01 -7.10 -7.35
C GLY A 104 -3.57 -5.96 -8.28
N ASN A 105 -4.55 -5.17 -8.77
CA ASN A 105 -4.35 -4.09 -9.74
C ASN A 105 -4.16 -2.71 -9.08
N ILE A 106 -3.52 -2.67 -7.92
CA ILE A 106 -3.23 -1.44 -7.17
C ILE A 106 -1.77 -1.04 -7.39
N ASN A 107 -1.56 0.22 -7.73
CA ASN A 107 -0.26 0.86 -7.84
C ASN A 107 -0.04 1.75 -6.62
N ILE A 108 1.17 1.71 -6.09
CA ILE A 108 1.62 2.58 -5.01
C ILE A 108 2.80 3.38 -5.55
N THR A 109 2.69 4.70 -5.51
CA THR A 109 3.71 5.64 -5.99
C THR A 109 4.02 6.67 -4.91
N SER A 110 5.12 7.41 -5.05
CA SER A 110 5.43 8.54 -4.17
C SER A 110 5.77 9.76 -5.04
N PRO A 111 4.98 10.85 -4.97
CA PRO A 111 5.14 12.00 -5.86
C PRO A 111 6.31 12.91 -5.46
N VAL A 112 6.81 12.81 -4.21
CA VAL A 112 7.76 13.79 -3.64
C VAL A 112 9.11 13.17 -3.26
N SER A 113 9.22 11.84 -3.22
CA SER A 113 10.46 11.16 -2.82
C SER A 113 10.50 9.70 -3.30
N THR A 114 11.67 9.19 -3.66
CA THR A 114 11.85 7.75 -3.94
C THR A 114 11.90 6.98 -2.62
N ILE A 115 10.73 6.68 -2.07
CA ILE A 115 10.61 5.85 -0.86
C ILE A 115 10.64 4.39 -1.29
N SER A 116 11.76 3.70 -1.15
CA SER A 116 11.83 2.24 -1.30
C SER A 116 11.78 1.50 0.03
N ARG A 117 12.10 2.22 1.11
CA ARG A 117 12.13 1.70 2.48
C ARG A 117 11.80 2.82 3.47
N LEU A 118 11.13 2.44 4.55
CA LEU A 118 10.88 3.27 5.73
C LEU A 118 11.51 2.56 6.92
N THR A 119 12.43 3.22 7.61
CA THR A 119 13.13 2.69 8.78
C THR A 119 12.81 3.53 10.00
N PHE A 120 12.59 2.88 11.14
CA PHE A 120 12.37 3.52 12.43
C PHE A 120 13.50 3.17 13.40
N ASP A 121 13.93 4.14 14.22
CA ASP A 121 14.87 3.91 15.32
C ASP A 121 14.17 3.42 16.61
N GLY A 122 14.95 3.12 17.65
CA GLY A 122 14.42 2.64 18.94
C GLY A 122 13.51 3.62 19.68
N ARG A 123 13.43 4.87 19.22
CA ARG A 123 12.48 5.89 19.73
C ARG A 123 11.20 5.94 18.88
N GLY A 124 11.11 5.13 17.83
CA GLY A 124 10.02 5.11 16.87
C GLY A 124 10.03 6.32 15.94
N LEU A 125 11.18 6.97 15.73
CA LEU A 125 11.31 8.08 14.79
C LEU A 125 11.79 7.56 13.43
N PRO A 126 11.22 8.05 12.31
CA PRO A 126 11.72 7.73 10.99
C PRO A 126 13.18 8.17 10.80
N VAL A 127 14.00 7.31 10.18
CA VAL A 127 15.42 7.57 9.87
C VAL A 127 15.60 7.71 8.36
N GLY A 128 16.34 8.74 7.92
CA GLY A 128 16.70 8.93 6.51
C GLY A 128 15.52 9.30 5.60
N MET A 129 14.38 9.72 6.18
CA MET A 129 13.16 10.03 5.44
C MET A 129 12.98 11.55 5.30
N PRO A 130 12.54 12.06 4.13
CA PRO A 130 12.25 13.47 3.96
C PRO A 130 11.07 13.90 4.84
N ALA A 131 11.04 15.19 5.21
CA ALA A 131 9.96 15.74 6.00
C ALA A 131 8.61 15.58 5.29
N ASN A 132 7.64 14.93 5.95
CA ASN A 132 6.29 14.68 5.46
C ASN A 132 6.25 13.89 4.14
N ALA A 133 6.85 12.70 4.12
CA ALA A 133 6.79 11.86 2.92
C ALA A 133 5.36 11.34 2.68
N THR A 134 5.02 11.18 1.41
CA THR A 134 3.67 10.85 0.96
C THR A 134 3.72 9.71 -0.04
N MET A 135 2.91 8.68 0.17
CA MET A 135 2.64 7.63 -0.80
C MET A 135 1.20 7.77 -1.31
N LEU A 136 1.02 7.57 -2.60
CA LEU A 136 -0.26 7.56 -3.28
C LEU A 136 -0.59 6.13 -3.66
N MET A 137 -1.77 5.66 -3.29
CA MET A 137 -2.29 4.36 -3.67
C MET A 137 -3.51 4.55 -4.57
N GLN A 138 -3.47 3.96 -5.76
CA GLN A 138 -4.53 4.04 -6.76
C GLN A 138 -4.64 2.75 -7.57
N PRO A 139 -5.79 2.44 -8.19
CA PRO A 139 -5.87 1.36 -9.17
C PRO A 139 -5.04 1.69 -10.41
N ALA A 140 -4.69 0.66 -11.19
CA ALA A 140 -4.01 0.83 -12.48
C ALA A 140 -4.76 1.79 -13.42
N THR A 141 -6.09 1.79 -13.35
CA THR A 141 -6.97 2.76 -14.02
C THR A 141 -7.70 3.60 -12.98
N CYS A 142 -7.27 4.84 -12.80
CA CYS A 142 -7.93 5.81 -11.92
C CYS A 142 -8.80 6.72 -12.79
N LYS A 143 -10.14 6.68 -12.65
CA LYS A 143 -11.05 7.54 -13.42
C LYS A 143 -10.95 8.98 -12.90
N PRO A 144 -10.69 10.00 -13.74
CA PRO A 144 -10.60 11.39 -13.30
C PRO A 144 -11.81 11.83 -12.48
N GLY A 145 -11.56 12.47 -11.34
CA GLY A 145 -12.59 12.93 -10.40
C GLY A 145 -13.25 11.84 -9.54
N SER A 146 -12.92 10.56 -9.71
CA SER A 146 -13.38 9.50 -8.78
C SER A 146 -12.52 9.48 -7.51
N ASN A 147 -13.11 9.20 -6.34
CA ASN A 147 -12.40 9.12 -5.05
C ASN A 147 -11.59 7.82 -4.88
N ASN A 148 -10.93 7.38 -5.94
CA ASN A 148 -10.14 6.14 -6.01
C ASN A 148 -8.64 6.40 -5.82
N LEU A 149 -8.29 7.47 -5.13
CA LEU A 149 -6.93 7.74 -4.67
C LEU A 149 -6.90 7.69 -3.14
N ARG A 150 -5.84 7.10 -2.57
CA ARG A 150 -5.54 7.18 -1.14
C ARG A 150 -4.20 7.88 -0.98
N ASN A 151 -4.21 8.98 -0.25
CA ASN A 151 -3.02 9.72 0.15
C ASN A 151 -2.59 9.20 1.53
N ILE A 152 -1.39 8.65 1.60
CA ILE A 152 -0.79 8.04 2.79
C ILE A 152 0.39 8.91 3.18
N SER A 153 0.19 9.79 4.15
CA SER A 153 1.21 10.74 4.62
C SER A 153 1.86 10.22 5.89
N ILE A 154 3.18 10.37 5.97
CA ILE A 154 4.00 9.99 7.12
C ILE A 154 4.70 11.23 7.65
N GLY A 155 4.31 11.66 8.85
CA GLY A 155 4.90 12.82 9.52
C GLY A 155 6.31 12.54 10.03
N VAL A 156 7.03 13.61 10.36
CA VAL A 156 8.41 13.56 10.90
C VAL A 156 8.54 12.79 12.23
N VAL A 157 7.43 12.66 12.97
CA VAL A 157 7.35 11.86 14.19
C VAL A 157 6.86 10.44 13.95
N GLY A 158 6.79 9.99 12.69
CA GLY A 158 6.32 8.65 12.29
C GLY A 158 4.81 8.45 12.35
N LEU A 159 4.01 9.53 12.48
CA LEU A 159 2.55 9.44 12.46
C LEU A 159 2.08 9.19 11.03
N VAL A 160 1.31 8.12 10.82
CA VAL A 160 0.72 7.79 9.52
C VAL A 160 -0.71 8.29 9.45
N ARG A 161 -1.08 8.95 8.34
CA ARG A 161 -2.46 9.36 8.05
C ARG A 161 -2.86 8.91 6.66
N VAL A 162 -4.06 8.38 6.54
CA VAL A 162 -4.68 8.01 5.26
C VAL A 162 -5.85 8.94 4.99
N ALA A 163 -5.87 9.55 3.81
CA ALA A 163 -6.96 10.38 3.34
C ALA A 163 -7.41 9.94 1.95
N GLU A 164 -8.71 10.02 1.68
CA GLU A 164 -9.24 9.84 0.33
C GLU A 164 -8.99 11.11 -0.50
N ALA A 165 -8.76 10.93 -1.80
CA ALA A 165 -8.59 12.03 -2.74
C ALA A 165 -9.20 11.67 -4.10
N PRO A 166 -9.57 12.67 -4.92
CA PRO A 166 -9.96 12.43 -6.30
C PRO A 166 -8.74 12.00 -7.13
N CYS A 167 -8.96 11.11 -8.10
CA CYS A 167 -7.98 10.86 -9.15
C CYS A 167 -7.73 12.14 -9.97
N PRO A 168 -6.49 12.39 -10.40
CA PRO A 168 -6.14 13.50 -11.28
C PRO A 168 -6.84 13.41 -12.65
#